data_AF-Q180D3-F1
#
_entry.id   AF-Q180D3-F1
#
_cell.length_a   1.000
_cell.length_b   1.000
_cell.length_c   1.000
_cell.angle_alpha   90.00
_cell.angle_beta   90.00
_cell.angle_gamma   90.00
#
_symmetry.space_group_name_H-M   'P 1'
#
loop_
_entity.id
_entity.type
_entity.pdbx_description
1 polymer ?
#
loop_
_entity_poly.entity_id
_entity_poly.type
_entity_poly.pdbx_seq_one_letter_code
_entity_poly.pdbx_strand_id
1 'polypeptide(L)'
;MDYIGIENITPYENTYEFSVYEYDDEITLGSEKLYVCELRVVLIKVNSLYVERLHKSVEAMVLVKNLKKDLDKTLVVNKIKNFVLDEIWVENLVKENIEVIFVES
;
A
#
# COMPACT_ATOMS: atom_id res chain seq x y z
N MET A 1 0.76 -4.51 14.33
CA MET A 1 1.05 -4.10 12.95
C MET A 1 1.88 -5.21 12.33
N ASP A 2 1.52 -5.70 11.15
CA ASP A 2 2.25 -6.81 10.50
C ASP A 2 3.43 -6.30 9.66
N TYR A 3 3.32 -5.08 9.13
CA TYR A 3 4.31 -4.47 8.26
C TYR A 3 4.73 -3.09 8.76
N ILE A 4 5.99 -2.74 8.49
CA ILE A 4 6.54 -1.40 8.65
C ILE A 4 7.08 -0.91 7.30
N GLY A 5 6.89 0.38 7.01
CA GLY A 5 7.32 1.00 5.77
C GLY A 5 8.37 2.08 6.02
N ILE A 6 9.38 2.12 5.14
CA ILE A 6 10.23 3.30 4.98
C ILE A 6 9.66 4.08 3.81
N GLU A 7 9.14 5.28 4.07
CA GLU A 7 8.62 6.15 3.02
C GLU A 7 9.75 6.72 2.16
N ASN A 8 9.61 6.56 0.84
CA ASN A 8 10.47 7.15 -0.17
C ASN A 8 9.84 8.47 -0.65
N ILE A 9 10.49 9.59 -0.38
CA ILE A 9 9.97 10.93 -0.69
C ILE A 9 9.77 11.09 -2.20
N THR A 10 8.56 11.51 -2.58
CA THR A 10 8.16 11.73 -3.96
C THR A 10 7.65 13.16 -4.17
N PRO A 11 7.88 13.78 -5.35
CA PRO A 11 7.40 15.13 -5.63
C PRO A 11 5.94 15.19 -6.12
N TYR A 12 5.26 14.04 -6.25
CA TYR A 12 3.92 13.98 -6.83
C TYR A 12 2.84 13.97 -5.76
N GLU A 13 1.85 14.85 -5.89
CA GLU A 13 0.68 14.84 -5.02
C GLU A 13 -0.06 13.50 -5.11
N ASN A 14 -0.70 13.12 -4.00
CA ASN A 14 -1.53 11.91 -3.90
C ASN A 14 -0.78 10.61 -4.23
N THR A 15 0.55 10.64 -4.23
CA THR A 15 1.41 9.47 -4.47
C THR A 15 2.26 9.24 -3.24
N TYR A 16 2.40 7.98 -2.85
CA TYR A 16 3.24 7.55 -1.74
C TYR A 16 4.06 6.35 -2.20
N GLU A 17 5.34 6.32 -1.85
CA GLU A 17 6.20 5.20 -2.17
C GLU A 17 6.81 4.65 -0.88
N PHE A 18 6.83 3.32 -0.72
CA PHE A 18 7.33 2.67 0.49
C PHE A 18 8.21 1.48 0.15
N SER A 19 9.28 1.31 0.90
CA SER A 19 9.96 0.02 1.05
C SER A 19 9.38 -0.68 2.28
N VAL A 20 8.75 -1.84 2.09
CA VAL A 20 7.99 -2.53 3.13
C VAL A 20 8.73 -3.73 3.68
N TYR A 21 8.69 -3.89 5.00
CA TYR A 21 9.35 -4.95 5.76
C TYR A 21 8.36 -5.60 6.73
N GLU A 22 8.61 -6.86 7.09
CA GLU A 22 7.92 -7.51 8.21
C GLU A 22 8.27 -6.82 9.53
N TYR A 23 7.27 -6.66 10.39
CA TYR A 23 7.49 -6.12 11.73
C TYR A 23 8.19 -7.18 12.60
N ASP A 24 9.30 -6.79 13.22
CA ASP A 24 10.03 -7.59 14.22
C ASP A 24 10.34 -6.68 15.43
N ASP A 25 10.40 -7.26 16.63
CA ASP A 25 10.63 -6.55 17.89
C ASP A 25 12.03 -5.90 17.92
N GLU A 26 12.97 -6.41 17.11
CA GLU A 26 14.26 -5.79 16.83
C GLU A 26 14.27 -5.10 15.45
N ILE A 27 14.24 -3.76 15.46
CA ILE A 27 14.26 -2.96 14.24
C ILE A 27 15.66 -3.03 13.58
N THR A 28 15.86 -3.99 12.67
CA THR A 28 17.00 -3.99 11.75
C THR A 28 16.58 -3.40 10.39
N LEU A 29 16.57 -2.06 10.31
CA LEU A 29 16.33 -1.33 9.06
C LEU A 29 17.30 -1.82 7.97
N GLY A 30 16.76 -2.25 6.82
CA GLY A 30 17.56 -2.74 5.70
C GLY A 30 17.95 -4.22 5.76
N SER A 31 17.39 -5.00 6.69
CA SER A 31 17.55 -6.46 6.69
C SER A 31 16.88 -7.09 5.46
N GLU A 32 17.67 -7.71 4.57
CA GLU A 32 17.15 -8.49 3.42
C GLU A 32 16.19 -9.60 3.86
N LYS A 33 16.32 -10.11 5.09
CA LYS A 33 15.45 -11.17 5.62
C LYS A 33 14.03 -10.68 5.83
N LEU A 34 13.88 -9.45 6.34
CA LEU A 34 12.59 -8.84 6.68
C LEU A 34 11.95 -8.12 5.48
N TYR A 35 12.69 -7.92 4.39
CA TYR A 35 12.16 -7.27 3.19
C TYR A 35 10.95 -8.02 2.61
N VAL A 36 9.89 -7.29 2.29
CA VAL A 36 8.64 -7.82 1.72
C VAL A 36 8.49 -7.41 0.27
N CYS A 37 8.43 -6.09 0.00
CA CYS A 37 8.19 -5.53 -1.33
C CYS A 37 8.44 -4.02 -1.35
N GLU A 38 8.36 -3.44 -2.54
CA GLU A 38 8.18 -2.01 -2.75
C GLU A 38 6.72 -1.71 -3.11
N LEU A 39 6.17 -0.65 -2.52
CA LEU A 39 4.83 -0.16 -2.81
C LEU A 39 4.89 1.21 -3.46
N ARG A 40 4.05 1.41 -4.47
CA ARG A 40 3.64 2.73 -4.92
C ARG A 40 2.12 2.84 -4.82
N VAL A 41 1.65 3.74 -3.97
CA VAL A 41 0.23 4.01 -3.76
C VAL A 41 -0.13 5.29 -4.48
N VAL A 42 -1.17 5.26 -5.31
CA VAL A 42 -1.74 6.41 -6.00
C VAL A 42 -3.18 6.59 -5.55
N LEU A 43 -3.49 7.72 -4.92
CA LEU A 43 -4.85 8.05 -4.54
C LEU A 43 -5.57 8.73 -5.70
N ILE A 44 -6.78 8.24 -5.98
CA ILE A 44 -7.65 8.72 -7.03
C ILE A 44 -8.89 9.29 -6.35
N LYS A 45 -9.04 10.61 -6.39
CA LYS A 45 -10.26 11.28 -5.91
C LYS A 45 -11.35 11.14 -6.95
N VAL A 46 -12.48 10.58 -6.54
CA VAL A 46 -13.66 10.47 -7.40
C VAL A 46 -14.31 11.84 -7.50
N ASN A 47 -14.63 12.27 -8.71
CA ASN A 47 -15.36 13.51 -8.93
C ASN A 47 -16.71 13.44 -8.19
N SER A 48 -17.08 14.51 -7.48
CA SER A 48 -18.27 14.58 -6.62
C SER A 48 -19.56 14.18 -7.33
N LEU A 49 -19.68 14.43 -8.64
CA LEU A 49 -20.83 14.04 -9.46
C LEU A 49 -21.06 12.53 -9.54
N TYR A 50 -20.04 11.70 -9.27
CA TYR A 50 -20.11 10.25 -9.39
C TYR A 50 -20.06 9.51 -8.05
N VAL A 51 -19.90 10.22 -6.92
CA VAL A 51 -19.75 9.59 -5.59
C VAL A 51 -20.99 8.78 -5.22
N GLU A 52 -22.19 9.30 -5.46
CA GLU A 52 -23.43 8.57 -5.18
C GLU A 52 -23.57 7.32 -6.04
N ARG A 53 -23.13 7.37 -7.31
CA ARG A 53 -23.22 6.25 -8.24
C ARG A 53 -22.19 5.16 -7.96
N LEU A 54 -20.98 5.56 -7.54
CA LEU A 54 -19.86 4.65 -7.28
C LEU A 54 -19.77 4.22 -5.82
N HIS A 55 -20.56 4.84 -4.94
CA HIS A 55 -20.55 4.64 -3.48
C HIS A 55 -19.15 4.78 -2.84
N LYS A 56 -18.27 5.59 -3.45
CA LYS A 56 -16.94 5.90 -2.96
C LYS A 56 -16.49 7.29 -3.41
N SER A 57 -15.76 7.99 -2.54
CA SER A 57 -15.19 9.32 -2.83
C SER A 57 -13.70 9.28 -3.13
N VAL A 58 -13.04 8.19 -2.77
CA VAL A 58 -11.61 7.96 -3.00
C VAL A 58 -11.36 6.48 -3.31
N GLU A 59 -10.36 6.24 -4.13
CA GLU A 59 -9.83 4.93 -4.46
C GLU A 59 -8.31 4.98 -4.34
N ALA A 60 -7.69 3.91 -3.85
CA ALA A 60 -6.24 3.79 -3.76
C ALA A 60 -5.77 2.64 -4.67
N MET A 61 -4.93 2.96 -5.63
CA MET A 61 -4.27 1.98 -6.47
C MET A 61 -2.88 1.70 -5.90
N VAL A 62 -2.63 0.47 -5.50
CA VAL A 62 -1.38 0.03 -4.88
C VAL A 62 -0.64 -0.86 -5.84
N LEU A 63 0.47 -0.36 -6.37
CA LEU A 63 1.38 -1.11 -7.23
C LEU A 63 2.43 -1.79 -6.35
N VAL A 64 2.46 -3.11 -6.38
CA VAL A 64 3.43 -3.93 -5.66
C VAL A 64 4.54 -4.33 -6.62
N LYS A 65 5.77 -3.94 -6.29
CA LYS A 65 6.99 -4.28 -7.02
C LYS A 65 7.91 -5.11 -6.15
N ASN A 66 8.77 -5.90 -6.79
CA ASN A 66 9.84 -6.66 -6.13
C ASN A 66 9.34 -7.51 -4.95
N LEU A 67 8.16 -8.13 -5.07
CA LEU A 67 7.63 -9.01 -4.03
C LEU A 67 8.60 -10.17 -3.77
N LYS A 68 8.92 -10.42 -2.50
CA LYS A 68 9.73 -11.56 -2.08
C LYS A 68 9.10 -12.88 -2.57
N LYS A 69 9.89 -13.71 -3.25
CA LYS A 69 9.42 -14.84 -4.08
C LYS A 69 8.70 -15.96 -3.31
N ASP A 70 8.97 -16.10 -2.02
CA ASP A 70 8.43 -17.13 -1.13
C ASP A 70 7.10 -16.73 -0.46
N LEU A 71 6.62 -15.50 -0.69
CA LEU A 71 5.38 -15.02 -0.09
C LEU A 71 4.14 -15.35 -0.95
N ASP A 72 3.08 -15.82 -0.28
CA ASP A 72 1.76 -16.00 -0.89
C ASP A 72 1.10 -14.64 -1.16
N LYS A 73 0.87 -14.34 -2.45
CA LYS A 73 0.24 -13.10 -2.91
C LYS A 73 -1.09 -12.82 -2.20
N THR A 74 -1.91 -13.84 -1.91
CA THR A 74 -3.24 -13.70 -1.29
C THR A 74 -3.13 -13.20 0.15
N LEU A 75 -2.18 -13.74 0.92
CA LEU A 75 -1.92 -13.31 2.30
C LEU A 75 -1.37 -11.88 2.31
N VAL A 76 -0.45 -11.59 1.38
CA VAL A 76 0.19 -10.27 1.25
C VAL A 76 -0.81 -9.17 0.92
N VAL A 77 -1.79 -9.41 0.03
CA VAL A 77 -2.83 -8.41 -0.32
C VAL A 77 -3.53 -7.87 0.92
N ASN A 78 -3.97 -8.75 1.82
CA ASN A 78 -4.69 -8.32 3.02
C ASN A 78 -3.83 -7.50 3.97
N LYS A 79 -2.56 -7.87 4.12
CA LYS A 79 -1.60 -7.15 4.95
C LYS A 79 -1.23 -5.79 4.34
N ILE A 80 -1.02 -5.71 3.03
CA ILE A 80 -0.78 -4.45 2.31
C ILE A 80 -1.95 -3.49 2.47
N LYS A 81 -3.19 -3.97 2.31
CA LYS A 81 -4.37 -3.11 2.47
C LYS A 81 -4.46 -2.51 3.88
N ASN A 82 -4.15 -3.30 4.90
CA ASN A 82 -4.13 -2.81 6.28
C ASN A 82 -3.00 -1.78 6.47
N PHE A 83 -1.79 -2.09 6.00
CA PHE A 83 -0.65 -1.18 6.02
C PHE A 83 -0.97 0.17 5.37
N VAL A 84 -1.64 0.18 4.21
CA VAL A 84 -2.03 1.42 3.52
C VAL A 84 -3.03 2.26 4.34
N LEU A 85 -3.98 1.62 5.04
CA LEU A 85 -4.92 2.34 5.91
C LEU A 85 -4.25 2.91 7.15
N ASP A 86 -3.24 2.21 7.68
CA ASP A 86 -2.52 2.62 8.87
C ASP A 86 -1.55 3.79 8.58
N GLU A 87 -0.88 3.77 7.43
CA GLU A 87 0.15 4.76 7.08
C GLU A 87 -0.39 5.98 6.31
N ILE A 88 -1.41 5.80 5.46
CA ILE A 88 -1.93 6.86 4.59
C ILE A 88 -3.27 7.36 5.11
N TRP A 89 -3.24 8.47 5.86
CA TRP A 89 -4.45 9.05 6.41
C TRP A 89 -5.24 9.84 5.35
N VAL A 90 -6.33 9.26 4.86
CA VAL A 90 -7.24 9.88 3.88
C VAL A 90 -8.68 9.63 4.30
N GLU A 91 -9.47 10.70 4.31
CA GLU A 91 -10.88 10.62 4.65
C GLU A 91 -11.64 9.69 3.67
N ASN A 92 -12.48 8.82 4.23
CA ASN A 92 -13.32 7.86 3.49
C ASN A 92 -12.54 6.77 2.71
N LEU A 93 -11.23 6.63 2.93
CA LEU A 93 -10.50 5.47 2.43
C LEU A 93 -10.84 4.25 3.30
N VAL A 94 -11.33 3.19 2.66
CA VAL A 94 -11.67 1.91 3.30
C VAL A 94 -11.05 0.77 2.51
N LYS A 95 -10.94 -0.41 3.13
CA LYS A 95 -10.23 -1.58 2.58
C LYS A 95 -10.76 -2.04 1.22
N GLU A 96 -12.05 -1.86 1.00
CA GLU A 96 -12.79 -2.18 -0.22
C GLU A 96 -12.39 -1.27 -1.39
N ASN A 97 -11.96 -0.04 -1.10
CA ASN A 97 -11.55 0.97 -2.09
C ASN A 97 -10.06 0.90 -2.44
N ILE A 98 -9.34 -0.09 -1.92
CA ILE A 98 -7.91 -0.32 -2.19
C ILE A 98 -7.79 -1.45 -3.20
N GLU A 99 -7.25 -1.15 -4.38
CA GLU A 99 -6.92 -2.12 -5.40
C GLU A 99 -5.42 -2.42 -5.36
N VAL A 100 -5.05 -3.70 -5.26
CA VAL A 100 -3.64 -4.14 -5.19
C VAL A 100 -3.28 -4.83 -6.49
N ILE A 101 -2.26 -4.31 -7.18
CA ILE A 101 -1.80 -4.77 -8.48
C ILE A 101 -0.34 -5.20 -8.35
N PHE A 102 -0.04 -6.46 -8.67
CA PHE A 102 1.33 -6.96 -8.72
C PHE A 102 1.95 -6.67 -10.08
N VAL A 103 3.05 -5.94 -10.09
CA VAL A 103 3.83 -5.68 -11.31
C VAL A 103 4.82 -6.81 -11.48
N GLU A 104 4.63 -7.64 -12.51
CA GLU A 104 5.58 -8.69 -12.87
C GLU A 104 6.74 -8.09 -13.67
N SER A 105 7.96 -8.45 -13.27
CA SER A 105 9.22 -8.07 -13.92
C SER A 105 9.71 -9.17 -14.85
#